data_AF-A0A812VN83-F1
#
_entry.id   AF-A0A812VN83-F1
#
_cell.length_a   1.000
_cell.length_b   1.000
_cell.length_c   1.000
_cell.angle_alpha   90.00
_cell.angle_beta   90.00
_cell.angle_gamma   90.00
#
_symmetry.space_group_name_H-M   'P 1'
#
loop_
_entity.id
_entity.type
_entity.pdbx_description
1 polymer ?
#
loop_
_entity_poly.entity_id
_entity_poly.type
_entity_poly.pdbx_seq_one_letter_code
_entity_poly.pdbx_strand_id
1 'polypeptide(L)'
;KEPYKGGQVDREGTPPSIWDMKVAKPTHFEAATKRYKVPHTECVDQCEKCTGKGEVSCEKCEGWGWWWCKSCNGKKWNWCSACSRGSQNAASGKQNHSNAPSDKGKGSGSSKGSKGT
;
A
#
# COMPACT_ATOMS: atom_id res chain seq x y z
N LYS A 1 -2.58 -0.39 1.58
CA LYS A 1 -3.66 0.01 0.64
C LYS A 1 -3.28 1.37 0.09
N GLU A 2 -3.19 1.50 -1.21
CA GLU A 2 -2.84 2.78 -1.84
C GLU A 2 -4.10 3.47 -2.37
N PRO A 3 -4.20 4.81 -2.35
CA PRO A 3 -5.31 5.50 -2.99
C PRO A 3 -5.36 5.14 -4.48
N TYR A 4 -6.54 4.81 -5.00
CA TYR A 4 -6.70 4.57 -6.42
C TYR A 4 -6.47 5.87 -7.21
N LYS A 5 -5.60 5.81 -8.23
CA LYS A 5 -5.17 6.98 -9.01
C LYS A 5 -5.98 7.20 -10.30
N GLY A 6 -7.07 6.47 -10.52
CA GLY A 6 -7.95 6.68 -11.67
C GLY A 6 -7.44 6.11 -13.00
N GLY A 7 -6.54 5.12 -12.99
CA GLY A 7 -6.03 4.45 -14.20
C GLY A 7 -6.65 3.08 -14.45
N GLN A 8 -6.49 2.51 -15.64
CA GLN A 8 -6.98 1.18 -15.96
C GLN A 8 -6.41 0.13 -14.98
N VAL A 9 -7.30 -0.64 -14.37
CA VAL A 9 -6.94 -1.71 -13.42
C VAL A 9 -6.75 -2.99 -14.21
N ASP A 10 -5.57 -3.58 -14.13
CA ASP A 10 -5.29 -4.87 -14.78
C ASP A 10 -5.91 -6.01 -13.95
N ARG A 11 -7.15 -6.37 -14.30
CA ARG A 11 -7.92 -7.49 -13.71
C ARG A 11 -8.16 -8.64 -14.66
N GLU A 12 -7.91 -8.43 -15.95
CA GLU A 12 -8.36 -9.37 -16.98
C GLU A 12 -7.25 -10.37 -17.28
N GLY A 13 -7.43 -11.59 -16.77
CA GLY A 13 -6.49 -12.69 -16.98
C GLY A 13 -6.30 -13.55 -15.74
N THR A 14 -5.52 -14.62 -15.89
CA THR A 14 -5.07 -15.44 -14.77
C THR A 14 -3.70 -14.95 -14.32
N PRO A 15 -3.47 -14.72 -13.01
CA PRO A 15 -2.16 -14.35 -12.55
C PRO A 15 -1.12 -15.43 -12.90
N PRO A 16 0.10 -15.03 -13.30
CA PRO A 16 1.13 -15.99 -13.66
C PRO A 16 1.58 -16.82 -12.44
N SER A 17 2.15 -17.99 -12.72
CA SER A 17 2.85 -18.78 -11.70
C SER A 17 4.04 -18.01 -11.13
N ILE A 18 4.51 -18.41 -9.95
CA ILE A 18 5.66 -17.76 -9.27
C ILE A 18 6.91 -17.76 -10.17
N TRP A 19 7.11 -18.83 -10.93
CA TRP A 19 8.28 -18.98 -11.82
C TRP A 19 8.12 -18.31 -13.18
N ASP A 20 6.89 -18.02 -13.60
CA ASP A 20 6.58 -17.41 -14.90
C ASP A 20 6.53 -15.87 -14.84
N MET A 21 6.79 -15.29 -13.67
CA MET A 21 6.79 -13.85 -13.47
C MET A 21 8.00 -13.20 -14.13
N LYS A 22 7.74 -12.24 -15.02
CA LYS A 22 8.80 -11.44 -15.65
C LYS A 22 9.44 -10.50 -14.63
N VAL A 23 10.56 -10.90 -14.06
CA VAL A 23 11.37 -10.08 -13.16
C VAL A 23 12.65 -9.60 -13.84
N ALA A 24 13.11 -8.40 -13.49
CA ALA A 24 14.35 -7.87 -14.04
C ALA A 24 15.55 -8.65 -13.47
N LYS A 25 16.43 -9.12 -14.37
CA LYS A 25 17.68 -9.77 -13.98
C LYS A 25 18.55 -8.79 -13.17
N PRO A 26 19.10 -9.20 -12.02
CA PRO A 26 20.06 -8.38 -11.29
C PRO A 26 21.32 -8.15 -12.14
N THR A 27 21.86 -6.93 -12.10
CA THR A 27 23.07 -6.53 -12.84
C THR A 27 24.35 -7.06 -12.20
N HIS A 28 24.34 -7.25 -10.88
CA HIS A 28 25.47 -7.73 -10.09
C HIS A 28 25.02 -8.79 -9.08
N PHE A 29 25.97 -9.55 -8.55
CA PHE A 29 25.75 -10.54 -7.48
C PHE A 29 25.72 -9.86 -6.10
N GLU A 30 24.82 -8.88 -5.94
CA GLU A 30 24.59 -8.21 -4.68
C GLU A 30 23.23 -8.61 -4.10
N ALA A 31 23.15 -8.66 -2.76
CA ALA A 31 21.89 -8.91 -2.09
C ALA A 31 20.93 -7.73 -2.34
N ALA A 32 19.83 -8.00 -3.04
CA ALA A 32 18.81 -7.01 -3.34
C ALA A 32 17.41 -7.61 -3.20
N THR A 33 16.53 -6.86 -2.53
CA THR A 33 15.11 -7.21 -2.42
C THR A 33 14.31 -6.26 -3.30
N LYS A 34 13.65 -6.78 -4.33
CA LYS A 34 12.77 -6.01 -5.22
C LYS A 34 11.32 -6.46 -5.04
N ARG A 35 10.40 -5.49 -5.06
CA ARG A 35 8.96 -5.73 -5.02
C ARG A 35 8.40 -5.55 -6.42
N TYR A 36 7.74 -6.58 -6.93
CA TYR A 36 7.08 -6.54 -8.23
C TYR A 36 5.57 -6.63 -8.03
N LYS A 37 4.82 -5.87 -8.83
CA LYS A 37 3.37 -6.03 -8.92
C LYS A 37 3.07 -7.26 -9.75
N VAL A 38 2.22 -8.13 -9.25
CA VAL A 38 1.81 -9.33 -9.99
C VAL A 38 0.72 -8.94 -11.00
N PRO A 39 0.92 -9.18 -12.30
CA PRO A 39 -0.09 -8.91 -13.33
C PRO A 39 -1.42 -9.60 -13.01
N HIS A 40 -2.53 -8.99 -13.45
CA HIS A 40 -3.89 -9.51 -13.29
C HIS A 40 -4.36 -9.72 -11.83
N THR A 41 -3.58 -9.30 -10.82
CA THR A 41 -3.98 -9.37 -9.41
C THR A 41 -4.39 -8.03 -8.83
N GLU A 42 -4.43 -6.99 -9.65
CA GLU A 42 -4.77 -5.66 -9.16
C GLU A 42 -6.26 -5.58 -8.86
N CYS A 43 -6.60 -5.33 -7.60
CA CYS A 43 -7.97 -5.10 -7.19
C CYS A 43 -8.13 -3.71 -6.58
N VAL A 44 -9.26 -3.11 -6.91
CA VAL A 44 -9.68 -1.80 -6.44
C VAL A 44 -10.96 -2.06 -5.66
N ASP A 45 -10.88 -1.78 -4.36
CA ASP A 45 -11.97 -1.95 -3.43
C ASP A 45 -12.46 -0.57 -2.98
N GLN A 46 -13.64 -0.49 -2.38
CA GLN A 46 -14.11 0.75 -1.80
C GLN A 46 -13.20 1.17 -0.64
N CYS A 47 -13.01 2.48 -0.48
CA CYS A 47 -12.30 2.99 0.69
C CYS A 47 -13.09 2.66 1.96
N GLU A 48 -12.49 1.94 2.90
CA GLU A 48 -13.15 1.59 4.17
C GLU A 48 -13.47 2.82 5.03
N LYS A 49 -12.71 3.92 4.89
CA LYS A 49 -12.91 5.13 5.70
C LYS A 49 -14.09 5.98 5.24
N CYS A 50 -14.32 6.10 3.94
CA CYS A 50 -15.41 6.91 3.39
C CYS A 50 -16.47 6.10 2.65
N THR A 51 -16.32 4.77 2.61
CA THR A 51 -17.22 3.84 1.92
C THR A 51 -17.49 4.27 0.47
N GLY A 52 -16.43 4.69 -0.24
CA GLY A 52 -16.54 5.14 -1.63
C GLY A 52 -16.98 6.60 -1.85
N LYS A 53 -17.39 7.33 -0.80
CA LYS A 53 -17.94 8.70 -0.91
C LYS A 53 -16.87 9.78 -1.15
N GLY A 54 -15.65 9.55 -0.69
CA GLY A 54 -14.56 10.54 -0.77
C GLY A 54 -14.59 11.61 0.33
N GLU A 55 -15.65 11.62 1.14
CA GLU A 55 -15.86 12.47 2.30
C GLU A 55 -16.16 11.64 3.55
N VAL A 56 -15.84 12.18 4.72
CA VAL A 56 -16.12 11.60 6.03
C VAL A 56 -16.81 12.65 6.91
N SER A 57 -17.73 12.24 7.77
CA SER A 57 -18.38 13.16 8.71
C SER A 57 -17.33 13.87 9.57
N CYS A 58 -17.54 15.15 9.83
CA CYS A 58 -16.62 15.90 10.67
C CYS A 58 -16.69 15.37 12.10
N GLU A 59 -15.65 14.66 12.55
CA GLU A 59 -15.59 14.06 13.89
C GLU A 59 -15.77 15.10 15.00
N LYS A 60 -15.34 16.36 14.77
CA LYS A 60 -15.41 17.41 15.80
C LYS A 60 -16.82 17.93 16.06
N CYS A 61 -17.71 17.88 15.08
CA CYS A 61 -19.10 18.30 15.24
C CYS A 61 -20.08 17.17 14.95
N GLU A 62 -19.58 15.95 14.78
CA GLU A 62 -20.32 14.73 14.42
C GLU A 62 -21.25 14.88 13.21
N GLY A 63 -20.98 15.86 12.33
CA GLY A 63 -21.88 16.19 11.22
C GLY A 63 -23.09 17.06 11.58
N TRP A 64 -23.25 17.50 12.83
CA TRP A 64 -24.32 18.40 13.27
C TRP A 64 -24.08 19.83 12.75
N GLY A 65 -22.81 20.24 12.77
CA GLY A 65 -22.40 21.59 12.38
C GLY A 65 -22.88 22.66 13.35
N TRP A 66 -22.47 22.55 14.61
CA TRP A 66 -22.59 23.65 15.57
C TRP A 66 -22.04 24.95 14.99
N TRP A 67 -22.59 26.08 15.47
CA TRP A 67 -22.70 27.38 14.78
C TRP A 67 -21.39 27.91 14.15
N TRP A 68 -20.21 27.42 14.53
CA TRP A 68 -19.01 27.61 13.70
C TRP A 68 -17.97 26.52 13.96
N CYS A 69 -18.15 25.34 13.37
CA CYS A 69 -17.15 24.28 13.49
C CYS A 69 -15.86 24.68 12.75
N LYS A 70 -14.82 25.10 13.48
CA LYS A 70 -13.50 25.50 12.94
C LYS A 70 -12.80 24.38 12.15
N SER A 71 -13.04 23.12 12.50
CA SER A 71 -12.39 21.98 11.86
C SER A 71 -12.91 21.70 10.44
N CYS A 72 -14.21 21.88 10.19
CA CYS A 72 -14.81 21.69 8.86
C CYS A 72 -15.28 23.00 8.20
N ASN A 73 -15.05 24.15 8.83
CA ASN A 73 -15.55 25.46 8.41
C ASN A 73 -17.06 25.44 8.10
N GLY A 74 -17.84 24.81 8.99
CA GLY A 74 -19.30 24.70 8.84
C GLY A 74 -19.78 23.68 7.80
N LYS A 75 -18.89 22.99 7.09
CA LYS A 75 -19.28 22.01 6.05
C LYS A 75 -19.90 20.74 6.60
N LYS A 76 -19.70 20.40 7.89
CA LYS A 76 -20.16 19.18 8.56
C LYS A 76 -19.45 17.89 8.11
N TRP A 77 -18.60 17.95 7.10
CA TRP A 77 -17.78 16.86 6.60
C TRP A 77 -16.36 17.32 6.28
N ASN A 78 -15.44 16.36 6.26
CA ASN A 78 -14.04 16.50 5.93
C ASN A 78 -13.69 15.56 4.75
N TRP A 79 -12.60 15.86 4.05
CA TRP A 79 -12.19 15.08 2.89
C TRP A 79 -11.54 13.81 3.42
N CYS A 80 -11.86 12.67 2.80
CA CYS A 80 -11.22 11.42 3.18
C CYS A 80 -9.72 11.52 2.91
N SER A 81 -8.90 11.49 3.98
CA SER A 81 -7.45 11.61 3.87
C SER A 81 -6.78 10.42 3.18
N ALA A 82 -7.47 9.28 3.13
CA ALA A 82 -7.03 8.07 2.44
C ALA A 82 -7.35 8.09 0.93
N CYS A 83 -8.16 9.04 0.47
CA CYS A 83 -8.51 9.19 -0.94
C CYS A 83 -7.87 10.46 -1.48
N SER A 84 -7.49 10.44 -2.76
CA SER A 84 -6.91 11.60 -3.43
C SER A 84 -8.00 12.67 -3.63
N ARG A 85 -8.21 13.50 -2.60
CA ARG A 85 -8.99 14.75 -2.58
C ARG A 85 -10.23 14.78 -3.50
N GLY A 86 -11.19 13.88 -3.25
CA GLY A 86 -12.55 14.03 -3.78
C GLY A 86 -12.76 13.64 -5.25
N SER A 87 -11.95 12.74 -5.82
CA SER A 87 -12.35 12.12 -7.10
C SER A 87 -13.66 11.35 -6.90
N GLN A 88 -14.64 11.58 -7.79
CA GLN A 88 -15.83 10.77 -7.89
C GLN A 88 -15.38 9.30 -8.01
N ASN A 89 -15.89 8.42 -7.12
CA ASN A 89 -15.43 7.04 -6.90
C ASN A 89 -14.16 6.91 -6.04
N ALA A 90 -14.32 7.07 -4.72
CA ALA A 90 -13.22 6.99 -3.76
C ALA A 90 -12.84 5.54 -3.47
N ALA A 91 -12.03 4.97 -4.35
CA ALA A 91 -11.57 3.59 -4.23
C ALA A 91 -10.16 3.51 -3.61
N SER A 92 -9.91 2.44 -2.86
CA SER A 92 -8.60 2.07 -2.32
C SER A 92 -8.09 0.87 -3.11
N GLY A 93 -6.94 1.01 -3.75
CA GLY A 93 -6.22 -0.12 -4.34
C GLY A 93 -5.73 -1.06 -3.22
N LYS A 94 -6.11 -2.33 -3.30
CA LYS A 94 -5.47 -3.40 -2.53
C LYS A 94 -4.37 -3.98 -3.43
N GLN A 95 -3.13 -3.71 -3.08
CA GLN A 95 -1.99 -4.38 -3.69
C GLN A 95 -1.67 -5.60 -2.85
N ASN A 96 -1.76 -6.79 -3.45
CA ASN A 96 -1.20 -8.00 -2.87
C ASN A 96 0.32 -7.94 -3.08
N HIS A 97 1.03 -7.36 -2.11
CA HIS A 97 2.47 -7.51 -2.03
C HIS A 97 2.72 -8.95 -1.56
N SER A 98 3.18 -9.83 -2.43
CA SER A 98 3.77 -11.10 -1.99
C SER A 98 4.90 -10.75 -1.03
N ASN A 99 4.71 -10.98 0.27
CA ASN A 99 5.79 -10.83 1.24
C ASN A 99 6.86 -11.86 0.90
N ALA A 100 7.99 -11.41 0.36
CA ALA A 100 9.19 -12.22 0.34
C ALA A 100 9.63 -12.46 1.79
N PRO A 101 9.97 -13.70 2.19
CA PRO A 101 10.56 -13.95 3.49
C PRO A 101 11.91 -13.19 3.58
N SER A 102 12.02 -12.30 4.55
CA SER A 102 13.28 -11.65 4.89
C SER A 102 14.20 -12.67 5.54
N ASP A 103 15.06 -13.32 4.75
CA ASP A 103 16.13 -14.17 5.26
C ASP A 103 17.21 -13.29 5.91
N LYS A 104 17.10 -13.09 7.22
CA LYS A 104 18.17 -12.46 8.01
C LYS A 104 19.29 -13.49 8.20
N GLY A 105 20.17 -13.59 7.20
CA GLY A 105 21.45 -14.27 7.34
C GLY A 105 22.28 -13.59 8.43
N LYS A 106 22.31 -14.18 9.63
CA LYS A 106 23.28 -13.82 10.68
C LYS A 106 24.62 -14.49 10.31
N GLY A 107 25.47 -13.74 9.62
CA GLY A 107 26.89 -14.06 9.52
C GLY A 107 27.65 -13.42 10.68
N SER A 108 28.28 -14.24 11.52
CA SER A 108 29.42 -13.82 12.33
C SER A 108 30.24 -15.05 12.70
N GLY A 109 31.20 -15.41 11.83
CA GLY A 109 32.36 -16.19 12.22
C GLY A 109 33.43 -15.27 12.76
N SER A 110 34.15 -15.70 13.80
CA SER A 110 35.57 -15.37 13.99
C SER A 110 36.18 -16.33 14.99
N SER A 111 37.04 -17.18 14.43
CA SER A 111 38.01 -18.05 15.09
C SER A 111 39.06 -17.22 15.85
N LYS A 112 39.48 -17.68 17.03
CA LYS A 112 40.82 -17.42 17.55
C LYS A 112 41.37 -18.69 18.18
N GLY A 113 42.21 -19.37 17.41
CA GLY A 113 43.20 -20.30 17.96
C GLY A 113 44.48 -19.52 18.27
N SER A 114 45.03 -19.73 19.46
CA SER A 114 46.37 -19.29 19.82
C SER A 114 47.13 -20.50 20.39
N LYS A 115 48.27 -20.81 19.78
CA LYS A 115 49.30 -21.75 20.24
C LYS A 115 50.31 -21.04 21.15
N GLY A 116 50.98 -21.83 21.99
CA GLY A 116 52.24 -21.50 22.70
C GLY A 116 52.00 -21.25 24.19
N THR A 117 52.70 -21.85 25.14
CA THR A 117 53.88 -22.74 25.18
C THR A 117 53.76 -23.64 26.39
#